data_AF-A0A8X6WAW8-F1
#
_entry.id   AF-A0A8X6WAW8-F1
#
_cell.length_a   1.000
_cell.length_b   1.000
_cell.length_c   1.000
_cell.angle_alpha   90.00
_cell.angle_beta   90.00
_cell.angle_gamma   90.00
#
_symmetry.space_group_name_H-M   'P 1'
#
loop_
_entity.id
_entity.type
_entity.pdbx_description
1 polymer ?
#
loop_
_entity_poly.entity_id
_entity_poly.type
_entity_poly.pdbx_seq_one_letter_code
_entity_poly.pdbx_strand_id
1 'polypeptide(L)'
;MATDLTAVKRFILSLVLAIHQNDHQARRRFVEWAQNSGAVVPDFHKRILFSEEATFWLNGYVNKQNFRIWSETNPQVYVETPLHQKN
;
A
#
# COMPACT_ATOMS: atom_id res chain seq x y z
N MET A 1 -6.94 -41.82 16.82
CA MET A 1 -7.43 -40.43 16.73
C MET A 1 -6.35 -39.61 16.06
N ALA A 2 -6.46 -39.36 14.76
CA ALA A 2 -5.54 -38.48 14.04
C ALA A 2 -6.10 -37.06 14.15
N THR A 3 -5.38 -36.18 14.84
CA THR A 3 -5.65 -34.74 14.81
C THR A 3 -5.39 -34.25 13.39
N ASP A 4 -6.46 -33.86 12.71
CA ASP A 4 -6.39 -33.17 11.42
C ASP A 4 -5.55 -31.90 11.61
N LEU A 5 -4.38 -31.86 10.97
CA LEU A 5 -3.54 -30.66 10.93
C LEU A 5 -4.14 -29.78 9.84
N THR A 6 -5.12 -28.95 10.19
CA THR A 6 -5.69 -28.02 9.23
C THR A 6 -4.58 -27.14 8.64
N ALA A 7 -4.44 -27.18 7.31
CA ALA A 7 -3.38 -26.50 6.60
C ALA A 7 -3.59 -24.98 6.68
N VAL A 8 -2.80 -24.32 7.53
CA VAL A 8 -2.87 -22.88 7.73
C VAL A 8 -2.08 -22.16 6.64
N LYS A 9 -2.71 -21.18 5.97
CA LYS A 9 -2.12 -20.34 4.92
C LYS A 9 -1.70 -19.00 5.46
N ARG A 10 -0.65 -18.43 4.87
CA ARG A 10 -0.16 -17.08 5.17
C ARG A 10 -0.88 -16.04 4.32
N PHE A 11 -1.42 -15.02 4.98
CA PHE A 11 -1.98 -13.82 4.37
C PHE A 11 -1.15 -12.60 4.78
N ILE A 12 -0.85 -11.73 3.82
CA ILE A 12 -0.10 -10.49 4.05
C ILE A 12 -1.10 -9.36 4.25
N LEU A 13 -0.94 -8.60 5.33
CA LEU A 13 -1.77 -7.43 5.57
C LEU A 13 -1.47 -6.37 4.50
N SER A 14 -2.51 -5.92 3.80
CA SER A 14 -2.40 -4.82 2.84
C SER A 14 -2.88 -3.54 3.49
N LEU A 15 -1.99 -2.56 3.61
CA LEU A 15 -2.36 -1.21 4.01
C LEU A 15 -2.76 -0.44 2.75
N VAL A 16 -4.02 -0.02 2.68
CA VAL A 16 -4.56 0.72 1.55
C VAL A 16 -5.11 2.04 2.06
N LEU A 17 -4.79 3.14 1.37
CA LEU A 17 -5.40 4.44 1.64
C LEU A 17 -6.80 4.46 1.03
N ALA A 18 -7.78 5.01 1.75
CA ALA A 18 -9.12 5.23 1.21
C ALA A 18 -9.04 6.10 -0.05
N ILE A 19 -9.69 5.64 -1.12
CA ILE A 19 -9.75 6.37 -2.40
C ILE A 19 -11.08 7.13 -2.43
N HIS A 20 -11.00 8.45 -2.53
CA HIS A 20 -12.17 9.32 -2.67
C HIS A 20 -12.54 9.49 -4.15
N GLN A 21 -13.78 9.93 -4.42
CA GLN A 21 -14.32 10.04 -5.78
C GLN A 21 -13.43 10.87 -6.72
N ASN A 22 -12.84 11.96 -6.22
CA ASN A 22 -11.99 12.84 -7.01
C ASN A 22 -10.59 12.25 -7.29
N ASP A 23 -10.13 11.31 -6.48
CA ASP A 23 -8.80 10.70 -6.63
C ASP A 23 -8.71 9.91 -7.92
N HIS A 24 -9.79 9.26 -8.34
CA HIS A 24 -9.83 8.55 -9.62
C HIS A 24 -9.56 9.48 -10.80
N GLN A 25 -10.18 10.66 -10.80
CA GLN A 25 -9.95 11.65 -11.86
C GLN A 25 -8.54 12.25 -11.77
N ALA A 26 -8.08 12.62 -10.58
CA ALA A 26 -6.75 13.18 -10.38
C ALA A 26 -5.65 12.20 -10.84
N ARG A 27 -5.76 10.91 -10.46
CA ARG A 27 -4.83 9.86 -10.88
C ARG A 27 -4.85 9.65 -12.39
N ARG A 28 -6.02 9.65 -13.03
CA ARG A 28 -6.13 9.53 -14.49
C ARG A 28 -5.44 10.69 -15.21
N ARG A 29 -5.74 11.93 -14.79
CA ARG A 29 -5.12 13.14 -15.37
C ARG A 29 -3.59 13.12 -15.23
N PHE A 30 -3.08 12.68 -14.08
CA PHE A 30 -1.64 12.53 -13.88
C PHE A 30 -1.02 11.51 -14.85
N VAL A 31 -1.64 10.34 -15.02
CA VAL A 31 -1.11 9.30 -15.93
C VAL A 31 -1.11 9.80 -17.38
N GLU A 32 -2.20 10.42 -17.83
CA GLU A 32 -2.29 11.00 -19.17
C GLU A 32 -1.20 12.07 -19.39
N TRP A 33 -1.02 12.97 -18.43
CA TRP A 33 0.04 13.97 -18.48
C TRP A 33 1.44 13.34 -18.52
N ALA A 34 1.72 12.34 -17.67
CA ALA A 34 3.02 11.70 -17.60
C ALA A 34 3.36 10.93 -18.89
N GLN A 35 2.37 10.25 -19.48
CA GLN A 35 2.51 9.55 -20.76
C GLN A 35 2.81 10.52 -21.90
N ASN A 36 2.04 11.61 -22.01
CA ASN A 36 2.26 12.64 -23.02
C ASN A 36 3.63 13.30 -22.84
N SER A 37 4.04 13.59 -21.60
CA SER A 37 5.35 14.16 -21.30
C SER A 37 6.49 13.22 -21.72
N GLY A 38 6.33 11.91 -21.47
CA GLY A 38 7.29 10.90 -21.88
C GLY A 38 7.40 10.71 -23.40
N ALA A 39 6.32 10.98 -24.15
CA ALA A 39 6.34 10.92 -25.61
C ALA A 39 7.04 12.13 -26.25
N VAL A 40 7.00 13.30 -25.60
CA VAL A 40 7.55 14.56 -26.13
C VAL A 40 8.98 14.81 -25.67
N VAL A 41 9.33 14.43 -24.44
CA VAL A 41 10.63 14.74 -23.83
C VAL A 41 11.50 13.47 -23.79
N PRO A 42 12.63 13.42 -24.53
CA PRO A 42 13.57 12.31 -24.44
C PRO A 42 14.08 12.14 -23.01
N ASP A 43 14.14 10.89 -22.57
CA ASP A 43 14.58 10.52 -21.22
C ASP A 43 13.82 11.25 -20.09
N PHE A 44 12.53 11.60 -20.30
CA PHE A 44 11.71 12.32 -19.32
C PHE A 44 11.82 11.76 -17.90
N HIS A 45 11.77 10.43 -17.75
CA HIS A 45 11.87 9.73 -16.48
C HIS A 45 13.17 10.03 -15.70
N LYS A 46 14.28 10.32 -16.38
CA LYS A 46 15.56 10.68 -15.75
C LYS A 46 15.59 12.11 -15.21
N ARG A 47 14.63 12.94 -15.61
CA ARG A 47 14.52 14.35 -15.21
C ARG A 47 13.63 14.54 -13.97
N ILE A 48 13.05 13.46 -13.46
CA ILE A 48 12.18 13.50 -12.29
C ILE A 48 13.01 13.12 -11.06
N LEU A 49 13.05 14.01 -10.07
CA LEU A 49 13.57 13.70 -8.75
C LEU A 49 12.38 13.51 -7.80
N PHE A 50 12.21 12.29 -7.30
CA PHE A 50 11.22 12.01 -6.28
C PHE A 50 11.79 12.30 -4.88
N SER A 51 10.96 12.84 -4.01
CA SER A 51 11.26 13.05 -2.60
C SER A 51 10.08 12.62 -1.76
N GLU A 52 10.34 11.91 -0.68
CA GLU A 52 9.34 11.44 0.27
C GLU A 52 9.89 11.49 1.70
N GLU A 53 9.02 11.61 2.68
CA GLU A 53 9.37 11.51 4.09
C GLU A 53 9.02 10.11 4.60
N ALA A 54 9.92 9.53 5.39
CA ALA A 54 9.68 8.26 6.06
C ALA A 54 10.02 8.39 7.56
N THR A 55 9.09 7.99 8.41
CA THR A 55 9.31 7.96 9.86
C THR A 55 9.87 6.60 10.29
N PHE A 56 11.06 6.61 10.90
CA PHE A 56 11.69 5.43 11.47
C PHE A 56 11.63 5.48 13.00
N TRP A 57 11.29 4.36 13.63
CA TRP A 57 11.22 4.22 15.08
C TRP A 57 12.36 3.32 15.57
N LEU A 58 13.19 3.82 16.49
CA LEU A 58 14.36 3.08 16.99
C LEU A 58 14.01 1.97 18.00
N ASN A 59 12.78 1.97 18.53
CA ASN A 59 12.32 1.08 19.59
C ASN A 59 11.73 -0.25 19.09
N GLY A 60 11.95 -0.62 17.82
CA GLY A 60 11.52 -1.92 17.28
C GLY A 60 10.01 -2.03 17.03
N TYR A 61 9.30 -0.91 16.87
CA TYR A 61 7.90 -0.95 16.44
C TYR A 61 7.78 -1.78 15.15
N VAL A 62 6.88 -2.77 15.18
CA VAL A 62 6.71 -3.74 14.09
C VAL A 62 6.31 -3.00 12.81
N ASN A 63 7.11 -3.12 11.75
CA ASN A 63 6.76 -2.58 10.45
C ASN A 63 5.41 -3.19 10.02
N LYS A 64 4.39 -2.34 9.85
CA LYS A 64 3.03 -2.74 9.44
C LYS A 64 3.01 -3.57 8.14
N GLN A 65 3.98 -3.36 7.25
CA GLN A 65 4.15 -4.12 6.01
C GLN A 65 4.60 -5.57 6.23
N ASN A 66 5.15 -5.89 7.40
CA ASN A 66 5.59 -7.24 7.76
C ASN A 66 4.52 -8.05 8.51
N PHE A 67 3.31 -7.50 8.71
CA PHE A 67 2.24 -8.24 9.39
C PHE A 67 1.75 -9.41 8.52
N ARG A 68 1.70 -10.58 9.16
CA ARG A 68 1.21 -11.83 8.56
C ARG A 68 0.12 -12.41 9.43
N ILE A 69 -0.97 -12.81 8.80
CA ILE A 69 -2.07 -13.55 9.42
C ILE A 69 -1.98 -14.98 8.91
N TRP A 70 -2.11 -15.94 9.82
CA TRP A 70 -2.14 -17.36 9.48
C TRP A 70 -3.57 -17.86 9.69
N SER A 71 -4.23 -18.29 8.62
CA SER A 71 -5.61 -18.80 8.65
C SER A 71 -5.81 -19.86 7.56
N GLU A 72 -6.79 -20.74 7.72
CA GLU A 72 -7.17 -21.71 6.67
C GLU A 72 -7.76 -21.00 5.44
N THR A 73 -8.50 -19.91 5.68
CA THR A 73 -9.16 -19.08 4.66
C THR A 73 -8.81 -17.60 4.82
N ASN A 74 -8.87 -16.84 3.72
CA ASN A 74 -8.68 -15.39 3.77
C ASN A 74 -9.81 -14.76 4.60
N PRO A 75 -9.52 -14.06 5.72
CA PRO A 75 -10.55 -13.51 6.58
C PRO A 75 -11.39 -12.40 5.93
N GLN A 76 -10.93 -11.77 4.83
CA GLN A 76 -11.65 -10.68 4.13
C GLN A 76 -12.07 -9.53 5.06
N VAL A 77 -11.30 -9.29 6.12
CA VAL A 77 -11.54 -8.21 7.10
C VAL A 77 -10.77 -6.96 6.69
N TYR A 78 -11.43 -5.82 6.76
CA TYR A 78 -10.83 -4.50 6.63
C TYR A 78 -11.04 -3.72 7.92
N VAL A 79 -9.99 -3.01 8.35
CA VAL A 79 -10.02 -2.11 9.51
C VAL A 79 -9.61 -0.74 9.03
N GLU A 80 -10.50 0.24 9.18
CA GLU A 80 -10.23 1.62 8.84
C GLU A 80 -9.67 2.35 10.06
N THR A 81 -8.54 3.03 9.86
CA THR A 81 -7.94 3.89 10.89
C THR A 81 -7.69 5.27 10.31
N PRO A 82 -7.87 6.35 11.08
CA PRO A 82 -7.49 7.69 10.65
C PRO A 82 -6.02 7.73 10.19
N LEU A 83 -5.75 8.39 9.07
CA LEU A 83 -4.39 8.55 8.54
C LEU A 83 -3.48 9.30 9.52
N HIS A 84 -4.05 10.29 10.21
CA HIS A 84 -3.37 11.09 11.22
C HIS A 84 -3.95 10.78 12.60
N GLN A 85 -3.09 10.63 13.60
CA GLN A 85 -3.56 10.60 14.98
C GLN A 85 -4.19 11.96 15.32
N LYS A 86 -5.38 11.93 15.90
CA LYS A 86 -5.95 13.14 16.51
C LYS A 86 -5.16 13.39 17.79
N ASN A 87 -4.51 14.54 17.86
CA ASN A 87 -3.94 15.06 19.10
C ASN A 87 -5.03 15.23 20.17
#